data_AF-A0A9X7CGI3-F1
#
_entry.id   AF-A0A9X7CGI3-F1
#
_cell.length_a   1.000
_cell.length_b   1.000
_cell.length_c   1.000
_cell.angle_alpha   90.00
_cell.angle_beta   90.00
_cell.angle_gamma   90.00
#
_symmetry.space_group_name_H-M   'P 1'
#
loop_
_entity.id
_entity.type
_entity.pdbx_description
1 polymer ?
#
loop_
_entity_poly.entity_id
_entity_poly.type
_entity_poly.pdbx_seq_one_letter_code
_entity_poly.pdbx_strand_id
1 'polypeptide(L)'
;MNEIINLSTDINVITAEIKSYQQIAGQSIFEIGKRLKYVKENDLMQGQWTTWCEKQCGIKRQTANRFIQAFEQFPNGTTSYQIESAKVFELLSLPQEIDRKQFIEEPHMIPSTGEEKKVDEMTVKELREVKKALKEKDKLLHQETEKRKRAEQETFAARKSEQLTRKQYEELEQQEPQII
;
A
#
# COMPACT_ATOMS: atom_id res chain seq x y z
N MET A 1 6.18 40.40 21.03
CA MET A 1 4.97 40.94 20.37
C MET A 1 3.95 39.83 20.37
N ASN A 2 2.90 39.93 21.19
CA ASN A 2 1.76 39.03 21.08
C ASN A 2 0.90 39.59 19.95
N GLU A 3 1.00 39.02 18.76
CA GLU A 3 0.02 39.26 17.72
C GLU A 3 -1.34 38.82 18.26
N ILE A 4 -2.28 39.76 18.33
CA ILE A 4 -3.68 39.43 18.54
C ILE A 4 -4.09 38.68 17.28
N ILE A 5 -4.17 37.36 17.36
CA ILE A 5 -4.68 36.52 16.28
C ILE A 5 -6.15 36.86 16.11
N ASN A 6 -6.44 37.77 15.17
CA ASN A 6 -7.80 38.18 14.88
C ASN A 6 -8.41 37.14 13.93
N LEU A 7 -9.04 36.12 14.50
CA LEU A 7 -9.74 35.08 13.75
C LEU A 7 -10.93 35.71 13.00
N SER A 8 -11.14 35.31 11.75
CA SER A 8 -12.36 35.67 11.01
C SER A 8 -13.59 35.14 11.74
N THR A 9 -14.73 35.83 11.62
CA THR A 9 -16.05 35.34 12.10
C THR A 9 -16.83 34.58 11.03
N ASP A 10 -16.35 34.58 9.78
CA ASP A 10 -17.00 33.85 8.69
C ASP A 10 -16.54 32.39 8.67
N ILE A 11 -17.50 31.47 8.84
CA ILE A 11 -17.26 30.03 8.84
C ILE A 11 -16.60 29.53 7.54
N ASN A 12 -16.90 30.13 6.38
CA ASN A 12 -16.30 29.73 5.12
C ASN A 12 -14.83 30.13 5.05
N VAL A 13 -14.48 31.31 5.58
CA VAL A 13 -13.09 31.78 5.68
C VAL A 13 -12.30 30.90 6.63
N ILE A 14 -12.81 30.64 7.84
CA ILE A 14 -12.17 29.74 8.81
C ILE A 14 -11.97 28.34 8.19
N THR A 15 -12.96 27.83 7.46
CA THR A 15 -12.87 26.53 6.79
C THR A 15 -11.76 26.52 5.74
N ALA A 16 -11.65 27.57 4.92
CA ALA A 16 -10.59 27.70 3.93
C ALA A 16 -9.20 27.79 4.56
N GLU A 17 -9.07 28.55 5.66
CA GLU A 17 -7.83 28.65 6.44
C GLU A 17 -7.40 27.29 7.01
N ILE A 18 -8.32 26.56 7.63
CA ILE A 18 -8.06 25.21 8.15
C ILE A 18 -7.57 24.29 7.04
N LYS A 19 -8.25 24.29 5.88
CA LYS A 19 -7.83 23.48 4.72
C LYS A 19 -6.43 23.85 4.22
N SER A 20 -6.10 25.15 4.20
CA SER A 20 -4.76 25.62 3.85
C SER A 20 -3.70 25.09 4.82
N TYR A 21 -3.93 25.18 6.13
CA TYR A 21 -2.99 24.64 7.13
C TYR A 21 -2.86 23.11 7.03
N GLN A 22 -3.94 22.40 6.75
CA GLN A 22 -3.91 20.95 6.52
C GLN A 22 -3.06 20.59 5.30
N GLN A 23 -3.16 21.35 4.21
CA GLN A 23 -2.34 21.18 3.02
C GLN A 23 -0.86 21.45 3.32
N ILE A 24 -0.55 22.54 4.03
CA ILE A 24 0.82 22.86 4.46
C ILE A 24 1.39 21.76 5.34
N ALA A 25 0.59 21.20 6.26
CA ALA A 25 1.00 20.07 7.10
C ALA A 25 1.27 18.82 6.26
N GLY A 26 0.45 18.55 5.24
CA GLY A 26 0.69 17.47 4.26
C GLY A 26 2.01 17.65 3.51
N GLN A 27 2.25 18.84 2.96
CA GLN A 27 3.50 19.17 2.28
C GLN A 27 4.73 19.06 3.20
N SER A 28 4.58 19.50 4.45
CA SER A 28 5.64 19.44 5.46
C SER A 28 6.14 18.02 5.71
N ILE A 29 5.28 17.01 5.61
CA ILE A 29 5.68 15.60 5.76
C ILE A 29 6.73 15.20 4.71
N PHE A 30 6.50 15.56 3.44
CA PHE A 30 7.42 15.24 2.35
C PHE A 30 8.73 16.00 2.47
N GLU A 31 8.65 17.29 2.80
CA GLU A 31 9.82 18.15 2.99
C GLU A 31 10.69 17.68 4.17
N ILE A 32 10.07 17.29 5.30
CA ILE A 32 10.78 16.69 6.43
C ILE A 32 11.42 15.36 5.99
N GLY A 33 10.68 14.50 5.29
CA GLY A 33 11.18 13.23 4.76
C GLY A 33 12.43 13.38 3.89
N LYS A 34 12.41 14.35 2.96
CA LYS A 34 13.54 14.69 2.09
C LYS A 34 14.81 15.06 2.87
N ARG A 35 14.68 15.92 3.89
CA ARG A 35 15.81 16.36 4.73
C ARG A 35 16.33 15.23 5.62
N LEU A 36 15.42 14.45 6.21
CA LEU A 36 15.78 13.28 7.00
C LEU A 36 16.56 12.25 6.18
N LYS A 37 16.13 12.00 4.93
CA LYS A 37 16.82 11.10 3.99
C LYS A 37 18.21 11.64 3.65
N TYR A 38 18.32 12.92 3.31
CA TYR A 38 19.60 13.54 2.99
C TYR A 38 20.64 13.35 4.11
N VAL A 39 20.28 13.68 5.36
CA VAL A 39 21.17 13.54 6.52
C VAL A 39 21.53 12.07 6.77
N LYS A 40 20.59 11.14 6.53
CA LYS A 40 20.81 9.70 6.68
C LYS A 40 21.84 9.15 5.69
N GLU A 41 21.87 9.69 4.48
CA GLU A 41 22.71 9.21 3.37
C GLU A 41 24.07 9.92 3.32
N ASN A 42 24.17 11.18 3.77
CA ASN A 42 25.34 12.03 3.51
C ASN A 42 26.12 12.48 4.76
N ASP A 43 25.47 12.66 5.91
CA ASP A 43 26.08 13.43 7.00
C ASP A 43 26.51 12.59 8.22
N LEU A 44 25.84 11.47 8.49
CA LEU A 44 26.01 10.75 9.77
C LEU A 44 26.43 9.30 9.59
N MET A 45 27.39 8.87 10.40
CA MET A 45 27.77 7.45 10.52
C MET A 45 26.59 6.60 11.03
N GLN A 46 26.56 5.33 10.61
CA GLN A 46 25.50 4.38 10.96
C GLN A 46 25.29 4.32 12.48
N GLY A 47 24.06 4.62 12.93
CA GLY A 47 23.68 4.67 14.35
C GLY A 47 23.52 6.09 14.93
N GLN A 48 24.30 7.08 14.46
CA GLN A 48 24.17 8.46 14.94
C GLN A 48 22.90 9.15 14.45
N TRP A 49 22.42 8.76 13.26
CA TRP A 49 21.19 9.30 12.68
C TRP A 49 19.97 9.14 13.60
N THR A 50 19.83 7.99 14.28
CA THR A 50 18.70 7.76 15.20
C THR A 50 18.76 8.71 16.38
N THR A 51 19.95 8.88 16.97
CA THR A 51 20.16 9.80 18.10
C THR A 51 19.93 11.25 17.69
N TRP A 52 20.36 11.65 16.49
CA TRP A 52 20.11 12.98 15.96
C TRP A 52 18.61 13.25 15.76
N CYS A 53 17.88 12.32 15.13
CA CYS A 53 16.42 12.44 14.97
C CYS A 53 15.70 12.65 16.31
N GLU A 54 16.07 11.86 17.33
CA GLU A 54 15.40 11.91 18.63
C GLU A 54 15.81 13.14 19.46
N LYS A 55 17.11 13.44 19.55
CA LYS A 55 17.62 14.52 20.42
C LYS A 55 17.53 15.90 19.80
N GLN A 56 17.73 16.03 18.48
CA GLN A 56 17.78 17.34 17.81
C GLN A 56 16.44 17.69 17.16
N CYS A 57 15.74 16.71 16.59
CA CYS A 57 14.46 16.96 15.91
C CYS A 57 13.23 16.61 16.77
N GLY A 58 13.40 15.87 17.87
CA GLY A 58 12.26 15.37 18.66
C GLY A 58 11.43 14.31 17.93
N ILE A 59 11.98 13.67 16.90
CA ILE A 59 11.28 12.71 16.05
C ILE A 59 11.79 11.31 16.36
N LYS A 60 10.88 10.41 16.78
CA LYS A 60 11.20 8.99 16.94
C LYS A 60 11.65 8.38 15.62
N ARG A 61 12.60 7.44 15.67
CA ARG A 61 13.10 6.70 14.50
C ARG A 61 12.01 6.18 13.57
N GLN A 62 10.93 5.63 14.14
CA GLN A 62 9.81 5.09 13.38
C GLN A 62 9.09 6.19 12.57
N THR A 63 8.78 7.32 13.19
CA THR A 63 8.15 8.47 12.51
C THR A 63 9.08 9.04 11.44
N ALA A 64 10.36 9.18 11.75
CA ALA A 64 11.37 9.66 10.79
C ALA A 64 11.43 8.77 9.53
N ASN A 65 11.45 7.44 9.71
CA ASN A 65 11.40 6.51 8.59
C ASN A 65 10.10 6.62 7.79
N ARG A 66 8.94 6.83 8.44
CA ARG A 66 7.66 7.02 7.72
C ARG A 66 7.65 8.31 6.90
N PHE A 67 8.25 9.39 7.40
CA PHE A 67 8.42 10.62 6.62
C PHE A 67 9.32 10.40 5.40
N ILE A 68 10.44 9.69 5.57
CA ILE A 68 11.31 9.32 4.43
C ILE A 68 10.52 8.49 3.41
N GLN A 69 9.77 7.47 3.85
CA GLN A 69 8.95 6.65 2.97
C GLN A 69 7.89 7.47 2.23
N ALA A 70 7.27 8.45 2.89
CA ALA A 70 6.33 9.37 2.24
C ALA A 70 7.02 10.16 1.12
N PHE A 71 8.23 10.65 1.35
CA PHE A 71 9.00 11.31 0.31
C PHE A 71 9.39 10.38 -0.85
N GLU A 72 9.75 9.12 -0.57
CA GLU A 72 10.22 8.19 -1.59
C GLU A 72 9.10 7.55 -2.43
N GLN A 73 7.96 7.26 -1.83
CA GLN A 73 6.91 6.45 -2.46
C GLN A 73 5.83 7.28 -3.15
N PHE A 74 5.82 8.60 -2.95
CA PHE A 74 4.88 9.48 -3.62
C PHE A 74 5.65 10.29 -4.67
N PRO A 75 5.30 10.14 -5.97
CA PRO A 75 5.98 10.89 -7.01
C PRO A 75 5.80 12.40 -6.79
N ASN A 76 6.86 13.16 -7.11
CA ASN A 76 6.86 14.62 -7.08
C ASN A 76 5.73 15.13 -7.99
N GLY A 77 4.68 15.70 -7.41
CA GLY A 77 3.56 16.25 -8.17
C GLY A 77 2.56 16.96 -7.27
N THR A 78 1.88 17.96 -7.83
CA THR A 78 0.92 18.82 -7.11
C THR A 78 -0.16 18.02 -6.38
N THR A 79 -0.57 16.88 -6.94
CA THR A 79 -1.63 16.01 -6.42
C THR A 79 -1.25 15.35 -5.09
N SER A 80 -0.01 14.90 -4.90
CA SER A 80 0.41 14.28 -3.63
C SER A 80 0.54 15.31 -2.50
N TYR A 81 0.85 16.56 -2.83
CA TYR A 81 0.89 17.69 -1.90
C TYR A 81 -0.49 18.18 -1.45
N GLN A 82 -1.55 17.82 -2.16
CA GLN A 82 -2.94 18.14 -1.79
C GLN A 82 -3.54 17.13 -0.82
N ILE A 83 -2.81 16.06 -0.49
CA ILE A 83 -3.27 15.01 0.42
C ILE A 83 -3.07 15.48 1.86
N GLU A 84 -4.15 15.44 2.62
CA GLU A 84 -4.11 15.67 4.06
C GLU A 84 -3.13 14.71 4.74
N SER A 85 -2.37 15.24 5.70
CA SER A 85 -1.34 14.50 6.47
C SER A 85 -1.82 13.13 7.01
N ALA A 86 -3.07 13.05 7.45
CA ALA A 86 -3.66 11.80 7.95
C ALA A 86 -3.77 10.71 6.88
N LYS A 87 -4.08 11.08 5.63
CA LYS A 87 -4.24 10.14 4.50
C LYS A 87 -2.89 9.67 3.97
N VAL A 88 -1.85 10.51 3.96
CA VAL A 88 -0.48 10.14 3.53
C VAL A 88 -0.02 8.86 4.22
N PHE A 89 -0.19 8.81 5.54
CA PHE A 89 0.20 7.67 6.36
C PHE A 89 -0.63 6.42 6.15
N GLU A 90 -1.90 6.56 5.79
CA GLU A 90 -2.75 5.44 5.41
C GLU A 90 -2.27 4.85 4.09
N LEU A 91 -2.01 5.69 3.09
CA LEU A 91 -1.53 5.29 1.77
C LEU A 91 -0.16 4.60 1.83
N LEU A 92 0.72 4.97 2.77
CA LEU A 92 2.00 4.28 2.97
C LEU A 92 1.86 2.79 3.31
N SER A 93 0.77 2.40 3.96
CA SER A 93 0.53 0.99 4.33
C SER A 93 -0.14 0.16 3.22
N LEU A 94 -0.39 0.76 2.05
CA LEU A 94 -0.73 -0.01 0.87
C LEU A 94 0.46 -0.88 0.44
N PRO A 95 0.21 -2.07 -0.15
CA PRO A 95 1.23 -2.87 -0.80
C PRO A 95 2.11 -2.03 -1.75
N GLN A 96 3.39 -2.40 -1.91
CA GLN A 96 4.32 -1.64 -2.75
C GLN A 96 4.01 -1.79 -4.25
N GLU A 97 3.33 -2.88 -4.60
CA GLU A 97 2.89 -3.22 -5.95
C GLU A 97 1.79 -2.27 -6.46
N ILE A 98 1.09 -1.58 -5.55
CA ILE A 98 0.09 -0.59 -5.92
C ILE A 98 0.79 0.72 -6.25
N ASP A 99 0.59 1.18 -7.48
CA ASP A 99 0.97 2.53 -7.87
C ASP A 99 0.11 3.53 -7.09
N ARG A 100 0.75 4.20 -6.14
CA ARG A 100 0.10 5.19 -5.27
C ARG A 100 -0.46 6.36 -6.05
N LYS A 101 0.20 6.78 -7.14
CA LYS A 101 -0.29 7.90 -7.95
C LYS A 101 -1.59 7.53 -8.62
N GLN A 102 -1.62 6.39 -9.29
CA GLN A 102 -2.84 5.87 -9.91
C GLN A 102 -3.94 5.68 -8.86
N PHE A 103 -3.60 5.12 -7.70
CA PHE A 103 -4.53 4.93 -6.61
C PHE A 103 -5.14 6.25 -6.08
N ILE A 104 -4.37 7.33 -6.05
CA ILE A 104 -4.88 8.65 -5.63
C ILE A 104 -5.83 9.26 -6.68
N GLU A 105 -5.50 9.09 -7.96
CA GLU A 105 -6.20 9.76 -9.07
C GLU A 105 -7.48 9.02 -9.51
N GLU A 106 -7.53 7.70 -9.30
CA GLU A 106 -8.67 6.85 -9.64
C GLU A 106 -9.78 6.87 -8.58
N PRO A 107 -11.06 6.83 -8.99
CA PRO A 107 -12.17 6.67 -8.07
C PRO A 107 -12.21 5.24 -7.50
N HIS A 108 -12.52 5.14 -6.21
CA HIS A 108 -12.71 3.86 -5.51
C HIS A 108 -14.12 3.77 -4.95
N MET A 109 -14.70 2.59 -5.05
CA MET A 109 -15.99 2.29 -4.46
C MET A 109 -15.87 2.15 -2.94
N ILE A 110 -16.61 2.98 -2.20
CA ILE A 110 -16.63 2.96 -0.75
C ILE A 110 -17.57 1.84 -0.28
N PRO A 111 -17.08 0.85 0.50
CA PRO A 111 -17.90 -0.30 0.89
C PRO A 111 -19.16 0.05 1.69
N SER A 112 -19.13 1.10 2.52
CA SER A 112 -20.27 1.48 3.37
C SER A 112 -21.35 2.27 2.65
N THR A 113 -20.99 3.13 1.70
CA THR A 113 -21.93 4.02 1.00
C THR A 113 -22.25 3.57 -0.42
N GLY A 114 -21.37 2.77 -1.04
CA GLY A 114 -21.45 2.41 -2.46
C GLY A 114 -21.05 3.53 -3.43
N GLU A 115 -20.66 4.69 -2.92
CA GLU A 115 -20.23 5.83 -3.74
C GLU A 115 -18.81 5.62 -4.27
N GLU A 116 -18.57 6.11 -5.49
CA GLU A 116 -17.23 6.19 -6.07
C GLU A 116 -16.62 7.56 -5.75
N LYS A 117 -15.50 7.57 -5.01
CA LYS A 117 -14.79 8.81 -4.65
C LYS A 117 -13.29 8.66 -4.88
N LYS A 118 -12.64 9.77 -5.18
CA LYS A 118 -11.17 9.85 -5.20
C LYS A 118 -10.61 10.05 -3.79
N VAL A 119 -9.32 9.78 -3.60
CA VAL A 119 -8.68 9.82 -2.27
C VAL A 119 -8.74 11.21 -1.61
N ASP A 120 -8.71 12.29 -2.41
CA ASP A 120 -8.87 13.67 -1.95
C ASP A 120 -10.28 13.95 -1.39
N GLU A 121 -11.31 13.38 -1.99
CA GLU A 121 -12.73 13.50 -1.58
C GLU A 121 -13.12 12.59 -0.42
N MET A 122 -12.41 11.47 -0.24
CA MET A 122 -12.69 10.50 0.84
C MET A 122 -12.31 11.03 2.22
N THR A 123 -13.07 10.66 3.23
CA THR A 123 -12.63 10.74 4.63
C THR A 123 -11.55 9.68 4.92
N VAL A 124 -10.77 9.89 5.98
CA VAL A 124 -9.78 8.89 6.44
C VAL A 124 -10.44 7.54 6.75
N LYS A 125 -11.69 7.55 7.24
CA LYS A 125 -12.45 6.34 7.52
C LYS A 125 -12.79 5.59 6.23
N GLU A 126 -13.34 6.27 5.23
CA GLU A 126 -13.67 5.66 3.93
C GLU A 126 -12.40 5.11 3.25
N LEU A 127 -11.27 5.83 3.33
CA LEU A 127 -9.98 5.34 2.80
C LEU A 127 -9.54 4.03 3.48
N ARG A 128 -9.73 3.90 4.80
CA ARG A 128 -9.46 2.65 5.52
C ARG A 128 -10.38 1.51 5.09
N GLU A 129 -11.64 1.81 4.81
CA GLU A 129 -12.60 0.82 4.32
C GLU A 129 -12.20 0.28 2.94
N VAL A 130 -11.88 1.17 2.00
CA VAL A 130 -11.39 0.78 0.66
C VAL A 130 -10.13 -0.07 0.77
N LYS A 131 -9.15 0.35 1.57
CA LYS A 131 -7.94 -0.45 1.81
C LYS A 131 -8.22 -1.84 2.36
N LYS A 132 -9.16 -1.94 3.30
CA LYS A 132 -9.55 -3.22 3.89
C LYS A 132 -10.20 -4.12 2.84
N ALA A 133 -11.09 -3.57 2.01
CA ALA A 133 -11.74 -4.29 0.93
C ALA A 133 -10.72 -4.79 -0.12
N LEU A 134 -9.75 -3.96 -0.50
CA LEU A 134 -8.66 -4.37 -1.40
C LEU A 134 -7.85 -5.54 -0.83
N LYS A 135 -7.43 -5.43 0.43
CA LYS A 135 -6.68 -6.50 1.10
C LYS A 135 -7.46 -7.81 1.17
N GLU A 136 -8.77 -7.73 1.39
CA GLU A 136 -9.64 -8.91 1.42
C GLU A 136 -9.81 -9.53 0.04
N LYS A 137 -10.01 -8.71 -1.00
CA LYS A 137 -10.08 -9.15 -2.40
C LYS A 137 -8.78 -9.83 -2.82
N ASP A 138 -7.62 -9.25 -2.50
CA ASP A 138 -6.31 -9.84 -2.81
C ASP A 138 -6.11 -11.18 -2.10
N LYS A 139 -6.52 -11.28 -0.83
CA LYS A 139 -6.46 -12.53 -0.07
C LYS A 139 -7.33 -13.61 -0.70
N LEU A 140 -8.56 -13.28 -1.11
CA LEU A 140 -9.47 -14.21 -1.77
C LEU A 140 -8.92 -14.66 -3.13
N LEU A 141 -8.41 -13.72 -3.92
CA LEU A 141 -7.78 -14.02 -5.20
C LEU A 141 -6.58 -14.96 -5.02
N HIS A 142 -5.70 -14.68 -4.06
CA HIS A 142 -4.56 -15.53 -3.77
C HIS A 142 -4.99 -16.95 -3.36
N GLN A 143 -5.97 -17.07 -2.47
CA GLN A 143 -6.51 -18.37 -2.06
C GLN A 143 -7.08 -19.16 -3.25
N GLU A 144 -7.80 -18.49 -4.15
CA GLU A 144 -8.37 -19.12 -5.34
C GLU A 144 -7.28 -19.57 -6.32
N THR A 145 -6.24 -18.74 -6.54
CA THR A 145 -5.11 -19.13 -7.38
C THR A 145 -4.36 -20.34 -6.84
N GLU A 146 -4.17 -20.43 -5.52
CA GLU A 146 -3.50 -21.57 -4.89
C GLU A 146 -4.34 -22.84 -4.98
N LYS A 147 -5.67 -22.74 -4.82
CA LYS A 147 -6.58 -23.87 -5.03
C LYS A 147 -6.52 -24.38 -6.46
N ARG A 148 -6.55 -23.48 -7.45
CA ARG A 148 -6.46 -23.85 -8.88
C ARG A 148 -5.15 -24.57 -9.19
N LYS A 149 -4.01 -24.04 -8.73
CA LYS A 149 -2.71 -24.71 -8.91
C LYS A 149 -2.67 -26.11 -8.31
N ARG A 150 -3.25 -26.32 -7.12
CA ARG A 150 -3.33 -27.65 -6.51
C ARG A 150 -4.21 -28.60 -7.31
N ALA A 151 -5.38 -28.15 -7.75
CA ALA A 151 -6.26 -28.94 -8.61
C ALA A 151 -5.57 -29.32 -9.95
N GLU A 152 -4.82 -28.39 -10.56
CA GLU A 152 -4.02 -28.66 -11.75
C GLU A 152 -2.91 -29.69 -11.49
N GLN A 153 -2.22 -29.62 -10.36
CA GLN A 153 -1.21 -30.60 -9.96
C GLN A 153 -1.82 -31.98 -9.70
N GLU A 154 -2.96 -32.06 -9.02
CA GLU A 154 -3.67 -33.31 -8.76
C GLU A 154 -4.17 -33.95 -10.06
N THR A 155 -4.77 -33.17 -10.96
CA THR A 155 -5.23 -33.67 -12.26
C THR A 155 -4.05 -34.11 -13.14
N PHE A 156 -2.92 -33.40 -13.11
CA PHE A 156 -1.71 -33.80 -13.81
C PHE A 156 -1.14 -35.12 -13.24
N ALA A 157 -1.07 -35.26 -11.92
CA ALA A 157 -0.61 -36.47 -11.27
C ALA A 157 -1.52 -37.68 -11.59
N ALA A 158 -2.84 -37.49 -11.53
CA ALA A 158 -3.82 -38.51 -11.86
C ALA A 158 -3.68 -38.99 -13.32
N ARG A 159 -3.57 -38.06 -14.28
CA ARG A 159 -3.33 -38.39 -15.70
C ARG A 159 -2.03 -39.16 -15.90
N LYS A 160 -0.96 -38.76 -15.21
CA LYS A 160 0.33 -39.45 -15.28
C LYS A 160 0.24 -40.87 -14.70
N SER A 161 -0.45 -41.05 -13.58
CA SER A 161 -0.67 -42.39 -13.00
C SER A 161 -1.51 -43.27 -13.92
N GLU A 162 -2.58 -42.74 -14.53
CA GLU A 162 -3.42 -43.50 -15.46
C GLU A 162 -2.63 -43.96 -16.70
N GLN A 163 -1.80 -43.08 -17.26
CA GLN A 163 -0.91 -43.43 -18.37
C GLN A 163 0.11 -44.51 -18.00
N LEU A 164 0.68 -44.44 -16.80
CA LEU A 164 1.61 -45.45 -16.31
C LEU A 164 0.92 -46.80 -16.13
N THR A 165 -0.24 -46.82 -15.48
CA THR A 165 -1.04 -48.04 -15.29
C THR A 165 -1.40 -48.65 -16.64
N ARG A 166 -1.85 -47.84 -17.62
CA ARG A 166 -2.19 -48.34 -18.96
C ARG A 166 -0.99 -48.97 -19.67
N LYS A 167 0.19 -48.34 -19.61
CA LYS A 167 1.42 -48.92 -20.17
C LYS A 167 1.79 -50.26 -19.52
N GLN A 168 1.64 -50.36 -18.19
CA GLN A 168 1.91 -51.61 -17.47
C GLN A 168 0.96 -52.74 -17.91
N TYR A 169 -0.34 -52.44 -18.11
CA TYR A 169 -1.28 -53.42 -18.64
C TYR A 169 -0.94 -53.85 -20.07
N GLU A 170 -0.60 -52.90 -20.96
CA GLU A 170 -0.21 -53.19 -22.34
C GLU A 170 1.08 -54.05 -22.42
N GLU A 171 2.04 -53.83 -21.51
CA GLU A 171 3.26 -54.66 -21.39
C GLU A 171 2.96 -56.08 -20.88
N LEU A 172 2.00 -56.24 -19.95
CA LEU A 172 1.58 -57.55 -19.43
C LEU A 172 0.86 -58.39 -20.50
N GLU A 173 -0.06 -57.80 -21.28
CA GLU A 173 -0.76 -58.50 -22.37
C GLU A 173 0.21 -58.99 -23.45
N GLN A 174 1.29 -58.25 -23.73
CA GLN A 174 2.32 -58.67 -24.69
C GLN A 174 3.21 -59.82 -24.20
N GLN A 175 3.20 -60.12 -22.89
CA GLN A 175 3.98 -61.19 -22.28
C GLN A 175 3.18 -62.49 -22.06
N GLU A 176 1.89 -62.53 -22.38
CA GLU A 176 1.13 -63.79 -22.29
C GLU A 176 1.65 -64.81 -23.32
N PRO A 177 2.12 -66.00 -22.89
CA PRO A 177 2.66 -67.00 -23.80
C PRO A 177 1.55 -67.60 -24.67
N GLN A 178 1.81 -67.73 -25.98
CA GLN A 178 0.96 -68.54 -26.87
C GLN A 178 0.96 -69.98 -26.35
N ILE A 179 -0.18 -70.41 -25.82
CA ILE A 179 -0.40 -71.78 -25.36
C ILE A 179 -0.42 -72.67 -26.62
N ILE A 180 0.58 -73.55 -26.76
CA ILE A 180 0.68 -74.64 -27.75
C ILE A 180 -0.14 -75.83 -27.26
#